data_AF-A0A5R2MX59-F1
#
_entry.id   AF-A0A5R2MX59-F1
#
_cell.length_a   1.000
_cell.length_b   1.000
_cell.length_c   1.000
_cell.angle_alpha   90.00
_cell.angle_beta   90.00
_cell.angle_gamma   90.00
#
_symmetry.space_group_name_H-M   'P 1'
#
loop_
_entity.id
_entity.type
_entity.pdbx_description
1 polymer ?
#
loop_
_entity_poly.entity_id
_entity_poly.type
_entity_poly.pdbx_seq_one_letter_code
_entity_poly.pdbx_strand_id
1 'polypeptide(L)'
;MHLHPLDDLVLDEATKAIPPGVAVRLHDVGSMGWNLLRGDVPLPAAVIRESALDHNSRWMQRFLAKRNAVIAPHVKTTMCPQIMQRQLRDGAWGVTVATL
;
A
#
# COMPACT_ATOMS: atom_id res chain seq x y z
N MET A 1 12.04 1.27 7.89
CA MET A 1 12.14 1.31 6.43
C MET A 1 11.92 2.74 5.97
N HIS A 2 12.83 3.31 5.19
CA HIS A 2 12.74 4.68 4.69
C HIS A 2 12.00 4.66 3.36
N LEU A 3 10.81 5.27 3.31
CA LEU A 3 9.99 5.34 2.10
C LEU A 3 10.21 6.62 1.29
N HIS A 4 11.06 7.54 1.78
CA HIS A 4 11.37 8.83 1.15
C HIS A 4 11.53 8.80 -0.38
N PRO A 5 12.24 7.82 -1.00
CA PRO A 5 12.37 7.79 -2.45
C PRO A 5 11.03 7.64 -3.21
N LEU A 6 9.99 7.08 -2.58
CA LEU A 6 8.66 6.94 -3.16
C LEU A 6 7.80 8.19 -2.96
N ASP A 7 8.07 8.99 -1.93
CA ASP A 7 7.24 10.16 -1.61
C ASP A 7 7.30 11.21 -2.73
N ASP A 8 8.48 11.33 -3.37
CA ASP A 8 8.73 12.25 -4.47
C ASP A 8 8.44 11.65 -5.86
N LEU A 9 7.95 10.40 -5.94
CA LEU A 9 7.58 9.79 -7.22
C LEU A 9 6.44 10.59 -7.86
N VAL A 10 6.69 11.17 -9.03
CA VAL A 10 5.67 11.86 -9.81
C VAL A 10 4.87 10.84 -10.60
N LEU A 11 3.55 10.88 -10.42
CA LEU A 11 2.57 10.14 -11.21
C LEU A 11 1.95 11.11 -12.21
N ASP A 12 1.92 10.72 -13.47
CA ASP A 12 1.38 11.49 -14.57
C ASP A 12 0.40 10.66 -15.40
N GLU A 13 -0.04 11.19 -16.54
CA GLU A 13 -0.96 10.50 -17.45
C GLU A 13 -0.44 9.18 -18.03
N ALA A 14 0.87 8.93 -18.01
CA ALA A 14 1.44 7.64 -18.38
C ALA A 14 1.24 6.59 -17.27
N THR A 15 0.94 7.04 -16.06
CA THR A 15 0.54 6.17 -14.94
C THR A 15 -0.95 5.87 -15.03
N LYS A 16 -1.28 4.58 -15.14
CA LYS A 16 -2.66 4.12 -15.16
C LYS A 16 -3.45 4.63 -13.94
N ALA A 17 -4.71 4.98 -14.17
CA ALA A 17 -5.64 5.52 -13.17
C ALA A 17 -5.28 6.93 -12.64
N ILE A 18 -4.32 7.63 -13.26
CA ILE A 18 -4.14 9.08 -13.10
C ILE A 18 -4.93 9.81 -14.19
N PRO A 19 -5.67 10.88 -13.86
CA PRO A 19 -6.41 11.68 -14.85
C PRO A 19 -5.48 12.32 -15.90
N PRO A 20 -5.90 12.41 -17.18
CA PRO A 20 -5.12 13.08 -18.22
C PRO A 20 -4.77 14.53 -17.88
N GLY A 21 -3.57 14.98 -18.24
CA GLY A 21 -3.09 16.33 -17.96
C GLY A 21 -2.77 16.63 -16.49
N VAL A 22 -2.80 15.62 -15.60
CA VAL A 22 -2.37 15.75 -14.21
C VAL A 22 -0.95 15.21 -14.05
N ALA A 23 -0.12 15.94 -13.30
CA ALA A 23 1.12 15.42 -12.71
C ALA A 23 1.07 15.70 -11.20
N VAL A 24 1.24 14.66 -10.38
CA VAL A 24 1.11 14.75 -8.92
C VAL A 24 2.15 13.86 -8.25
N ARG A 25 2.76 14.31 -7.15
CA ARG A 25 3.62 13.44 -6.35
C ARG A 25 2.78 12.39 -5.64
N LEU A 26 3.30 11.17 -5.49
CA LEU A 26 2.59 10.07 -4.86
C LEU A 26 2.05 10.45 -3.48
N HIS A 27 2.82 11.21 -2.68
CA HIS A 27 2.39 11.64 -1.35
C HIS A 27 1.23 12.66 -1.35
N ASP A 28 0.99 13.35 -2.47
CA ASP A 28 0.03 14.45 -2.61
C ASP A 28 -1.32 13.92 -3.11
N VAL A 29 -1.36 12.70 -3.68
CA VAL A 29 -2.57 12.07 -4.25
C VAL A 29 -3.73 12.08 -3.25
N GLY A 30 -3.47 11.80 -1.97
CA GLY A 30 -4.50 11.80 -0.92
C GLY A 30 -5.18 13.16 -0.70
N SER A 31 -4.51 14.26 -1.06
CA SER A 31 -5.03 15.62 -0.91
C SER A 31 -5.83 16.11 -2.13
N MET A 32 -5.78 15.38 -3.25
CA MET A 32 -6.47 15.75 -4.50
C MET A 32 -8.00 15.62 -4.41
N GLY A 33 -8.52 14.98 -3.36
CA GLY A 33 -9.97 14.82 -3.15
C GLY A 33 -10.66 13.92 -4.17
N TRP A 34 -9.90 13.12 -4.92
CA TRP A 34 -10.42 12.22 -5.95
C TRP A 34 -11.36 11.16 -5.38
N ASN A 35 -12.45 10.93 -6.10
CA ASN A 35 -13.48 9.98 -5.76
C ASN A 35 -13.75 9.04 -6.96
N LEU A 36 -13.59 7.74 -6.71
CA LEU A 36 -13.80 6.70 -7.71
C LEU A 36 -15.22 6.71 -8.31
N LEU A 37 -16.24 6.90 -7.47
CA LEU A 37 -17.65 6.84 -7.88
C LEU A 37 -18.11 8.11 -8.60
N ARG A 38 -17.43 9.23 -8.38
CA ARG A 38 -17.62 10.47 -9.14
C ARG A 38 -16.95 10.43 -10.52
N GLY A 39 -16.09 9.44 -10.76
CA GLY A 39 -15.36 9.28 -12.01
C GLY A 39 -14.07 10.09 -12.09
N ASP A 40 -13.55 10.59 -10.95
CA ASP A 40 -12.31 11.36 -10.94
C ASP A 40 -11.06 10.49 -11.17
N VAL A 41 -11.20 9.17 -11.09
CA VAL A 41 -10.11 8.20 -11.29
C VAL A 41 -10.44 7.37 -12.53
N PRO A 42 -9.62 7.43 -13.60
CA PRO A 42 -9.85 6.63 -14.80
C PRO A 42 -9.87 5.12 -14.51
N LEU A 43 -10.83 4.43 -15.13
CA LEU A 43 -10.97 2.98 -15.04
C LEU A 43 -10.24 2.30 -16.22
N PRO A 44 -9.73 1.08 -16.05
CA PRO A 44 -9.80 0.26 -14.83
C PRO A 44 -8.78 0.67 -13.76
N ALA A 45 -9.20 0.68 -12.50
CA ALA A 45 -8.38 1.00 -11.34
C ALA A 45 -8.35 -0.17 -10.34
N ALA A 46 -7.20 -0.42 -9.74
CA ALA A 46 -7.06 -1.37 -8.63
C ALA A 46 -7.28 -0.62 -7.30
N VAL A 47 -8.26 -1.06 -6.51
CA VAL A 47 -8.69 -0.33 -5.31
C VAL A 47 -8.51 -1.20 -4.08
N ILE A 48 -7.74 -0.70 -3.12
CA ILE A 48 -7.58 -1.30 -1.79
C ILE A 48 -8.34 -0.42 -0.80
N ARG A 49 -9.19 -1.04 0.03
CA ARG A 49 -9.93 -0.33 1.07
C ARG A 49 -9.10 -0.27 2.36
N GLU A 50 -8.86 0.94 2.87
CA GLU A 50 -8.11 1.13 4.12
C GLU A 50 -8.74 0.34 5.28
N SER A 51 -10.07 0.40 5.42
CA SER A 51 -10.79 -0.34 6.45
C SER A 51 -10.55 -1.87 6.41
N ALA A 52 -10.33 -2.42 5.21
CA ALA A 52 -10.05 -3.85 5.04
C ALA A 52 -8.60 -4.18 5.40
N LEU A 53 -7.63 -3.32 5.03
CA LEU A 53 -6.25 -3.43 5.50
C LEU A 53 -6.18 -3.40 7.04
N ASP A 54 -6.89 -2.45 7.64
CA ASP A 54 -7.10 -2.29 9.08
C ASP A 54 -7.68 -3.52 9.75
N HIS A 55 -8.77 -4.06 9.20
CA HIS A 55 -9.34 -5.29 9.69
C HIS A 55 -8.33 -6.45 9.64
N ASN A 56 -7.69 -6.66 8.48
CA ASN A 56 -6.80 -7.80 8.23
C ASN A 56 -5.56 -7.75 9.11
N SER A 57 -4.97 -6.58 9.30
CA SER A 57 -3.83 -6.38 10.21
C SER A 57 -4.19 -6.72 11.65
N ARG A 58 -5.26 -6.13 12.18
CA ARG A 58 -5.71 -6.44 13.55
C ARG A 58 -6.03 -7.91 13.73
N TRP A 59 -6.60 -8.55 12.71
CA TRP A 59 -6.86 -9.98 12.73
C TRP A 59 -5.56 -10.79 12.84
N MET A 60 -4.56 -10.50 12.00
CA MET A 60 -3.27 -11.18 12.02
C MET A 60 -2.52 -10.96 13.33
N GLN A 61 -2.50 -9.74 13.87
CA GLN A 61 -1.92 -9.46 15.19
C GLN A 61 -2.53 -10.34 16.29
N ARG A 62 -3.87 -10.39 16.36
CA ARG A 62 -4.57 -11.24 17.34
C ARG A 62 -4.29 -12.72 17.13
N PHE A 63 -4.21 -13.16 15.87
CA PHE A 63 -3.91 -14.55 15.55
C PHE A 63 -2.52 -14.95 16.04
N LEU A 64 -1.50 -14.15 15.75
CA LEU A 64 -0.12 -14.41 16.16
C LEU A 64 0.05 -14.38 17.68
N ALA A 65 -0.57 -13.40 18.36
CA ALA A 65 -0.54 -13.31 19.82
C ALA A 65 -1.13 -14.56 20.48
N LYS A 66 -2.27 -15.07 19.96
CA LYS A 66 -2.89 -16.31 20.47
C LYS A 66 -2.03 -17.55 20.28
N ARG A 67 -1.13 -17.56 19.29
CA ARG A 67 -0.32 -18.73 18.93
C ARG A 67 1.14 -18.63 19.36
N ASN A 68 1.52 -17.51 19.99
CA ASN A 68 2.90 -17.21 20.33
C ASN A 68 3.85 -17.41 19.12
N ALA A 69 3.40 -16.95 17.95
CA ALA A 69 4.09 -17.15 16.68
C ALA A 69 4.63 -15.82 16.15
N VAL A 70 5.75 -15.90 15.43
CA VAL A 70 6.30 -14.79 14.64
C VAL A 70 6.28 -15.16 13.16
N ILE A 71 6.12 -14.16 12.29
CA ILE A 71 6.06 -14.37 10.84
C ILE A 71 6.99 -13.42 10.10
N ALA A 72 7.45 -13.87 8.94
CA ALA A 72 8.01 -13.03 7.89
C ALA A 72 7.11 -13.15 6.64
N PRO A 73 6.18 -12.20 6.40
CA PRO A 73 5.29 -12.26 5.25
C PRO A 73 6.07 -12.28 3.94
N HIS A 74 5.61 -13.06 2.96
CA HIS A 74 6.23 -13.11 1.65
C HIS A 74 5.73 -11.95 0.79
N VAL A 75 6.64 -11.02 0.44
CA VAL A 75 6.27 -9.74 -0.16
C VAL A 75 6.33 -9.69 -1.69
N LYS A 76 6.78 -10.77 -2.35
CA LYS A 76 6.90 -10.84 -3.83
C LYS A 76 5.58 -10.61 -4.57
N THR A 77 4.46 -10.86 -3.89
CA THR A 77 3.12 -10.79 -4.46
C THR A 77 2.58 -9.37 -4.54
N THR A 78 2.96 -8.50 -3.59
CA THR A 78 2.49 -7.11 -3.55
C THR A 78 3.56 -6.14 -4.01
N MET A 79 4.83 -6.40 -3.67
CA MET A 79 5.96 -5.51 -3.94
C MET A 79 5.67 -4.04 -3.56
N CYS A 80 4.81 -3.82 -2.54
CA CYS A 80 4.35 -2.51 -2.11
C CYS A 80 4.98 -2.17 -0.75
N PRO A 81 6.03 -1.33 -0.70
CA PRO A 81 6.75 -1.01 0.52
C PRO A 81 5.86 -0.42 1.62
N GLN A 82 4.85 0.38 1.27
CA GLN A 82 3.89 0.94 2.23
C GLN A 82 3.16 -0.16 3.02
N ILE A 83 2.72 -1.23 2.35
CA ILE A 83 2.07 -2.38 3.00
C ILE A 83 3.08 -3.18 3.84
N MET A 84 4.32 -3.35 3.35
CA MET A 84 5.39 -4.01 4.11
C MET A 84 5.70 -3.27 5.42
N GLN A 85 5.80 -1.93 5.37
CA GLN A 85 6.06 -1.10 6.55
C GLN A 85 4.96 -1.28 7.59
N ARG A 86 3.71 -1.34 7.14
CA ARG A 86 2.56 -1.59 8.00
C ARG A 86 2.66 -2.96 8.67
N GLN A 87 2.98 -4.03 7.93
CA GLN A 87 3.16 -5.37 8.49
C GLN A 87 4.29 -5.43 9.53
N LEU A 88 5.41 -4.75 9.28
CA LEU A 88 6.52 -4.64 10.23
C LEU A 88 6.09 -3.91 11.51
N ARG A 89 5.37 -2.78 11.37
CA ARG A 89 4.79 -2.05 12.52
C ARG A 89 3.80 -2.91 13.30
N ASP A 90 3.08 -3.79 12.62
CA ASP A 90 2.13 -4.73 13.21
C ASP A 90 2.80 -5.93 13.91
N GLY A 91 4.14 -5.98 13.96
CA GLY A 91 4.89 -6.99 14.69
C GLY A 91 5.39 -8.17 13.85
N ALA A 92 5.40 -8.06 12.52
CA ALA A 92 6.15 -9.01 11.69
C ALA A 92 7.65 -8.95 12.04
N TRP A 93 8.30 -10.11 12.14
CA TRP A 93 9.73 -10.21 12.48
C TRP A 93 10.64 -9.72 11.35
N GLY A 94 10.18 -9.89 10.11
CA GLY A 94 10.88 -9.47 8.90
C GLY A 94 9.97 -9.63 7.68
N VAL A 95 10.58 -9.66 6.49
CA VAL A 95 9.89 -9.92 5.22
C VAL A 95 10.65 -10.97 4.42
N THR A 96 9.93 -11.81 3.68
CA THR A 96 10.53 -12.80 2.78
C THR A 96 10.45 -12.29 1.34
N VAL A 97 11.63 -12.10 0.73
CA VAL A 97 11.81 -11.68 -0.67
C VAL A 97 12.27 -12.85 -1.55
N ALA A 98 12.12 -12.72 -2.87
CA ALA A 98 12.52 -13.76 -3.81
C ALA A 98 13.75 -13.38 -4.68
N THR A 99 14.15 -12.11 -4.68
CA THR A 99 15.23 -11.55 -5.50
C THR A 99 15.98 -10.48 -4.71
N LEU A 100 17.26 -10.30 -5.02
CA LEU A 100 18.13 -9.22 -4.50
C LEU A 100 18.00 -7.96 -5.35
#